data_AF-A0AAJ3KK71-F1
#
_entry.id   AF-A0AAJ3KK71-F1
#
_cell.length_a   1.000
_cell.length_b   1.000
_cell.length_c   1.000
_cell.angle_alpha   90.00
_cell.angle_beta   90.00
_cell.angle_gamma   90.00
#
_symmetry.space_group_name_H-M   'P 1'
#
loop_
_entity.id
_entity.type
_entity.pdbx_description
1 polymer ?
#
loop_
_entity_poly.entity_id
_entity_poly.type
_entity_poly.pdbx_seq_one_letter_code
_entity_poly.pdbx_strand_id
1 'polypeptide(L)'
;MNEKSMQKIKEYAKKRKDLYLQYNVSEKNIPESIKKQNKENLKLMQDALATLGVRLNIKEGEISLLMHTSNFVDRKTRRAGRKRTYALKEQEQGNYTADAYRFSDVILLIEEKGDKETQIILGMSESTYFRHKKKMKASEYYNSLDPQKMTDRMYLESVKGNNYF
;
A
#
# COMPACT_ATOMS: atom_id res chain seq x y z
N MET A 1 -18.40 2.73 -2.52
CA MET A 1 -18.61 3.83 -3.48
C MET A 1 -18.55 3.23 -4.89
N ASN A 2 -19.56 3.48 -5.72
CA ASN A 2 -19.62 2.91 -7.06
C ASN A 2 -18.64 3.59 -8.04
N GLU A 3 -18.41 2.94 -9.18
CA GLU A 3 -17.42 3.37 -10.17
C GLU A 3 -17.75 4.73 -10.80
N LYS A 4 -19.04 4.97 -11.11
CA LYS A 4 -19.53 6.22 -11.68
C LYS A 4 -19.26 7.43 -10.77
N SER A 5 -19.51 7.31 -9.46
CA SER A 5 -19.23 8.37 -8.50
C SER A 5 -17.72 8.59 -8.32
N MET A 6 -16.91 7.53 -8.33
CA MET A 6 -15.45 7.64 -8.28
C MET A 6 -14.88 8.36 -9.49
N GLN A 7 -15.37 8.07 -10.69
CA GLN A 7 -14.92 8.72 -11.91
C GLN A 7 -15.18 10.22 -11.86
N LYS A 8 -16.39 10.63 -11.43
CA LYS A 8 -16.74 12.04 -11.28
C LYS A 8 -15.85 12.76 -10.25
N ILE A 9 -15.53 12.12 -9.13
CA ILE A 9 -14.62 12.69 -8.12
C ILE A 9 -13.19 12.82 -8.67
N LYS A 10 -12.69 11.85 -9.44
CA LYS A 10 -11.38 11.96 -10.13
C LYS A 10 -11.34 13.11 -11.12
N GLU A 11 -12.42 13.34 -11.88
CA GLU A 11 -12.51 14.50 -12.77
C GLU A 11 -12.50 15.83 -12.01
N TYR A 12 -13.16 15.89 -10.85
CA TYR A 12 -13.14 17.08 -10.00
C TYR A 12 -11.74 17.33 -9.42
N ALA A 13 -11.04 16.27 -9.00
CA ALA A 13 -9.65 16.36 -8.54
C ALA A 13 -8.72 16.94 -9.62
N LYS A 14 -8.84 16.47 -10.88
CA LYS A 14 -8.07 17.02 -12.02
C LYS A 14 -8.34 18.51 -12.24
N LYS A 15 -9.59 18.95 -12.03
CA LYS A 15 -10.01 20.35 -12.15
C LYS A 15 -9.76 21.17 -10.88
N ARG A 16 -9.10 20.61 -9.86
CA ARG A 16 -8.90 21.21 -8.53
C ARG A 16 -10.21 21.74 -7.90
N LYS A 17 -11.32 21.04 -8.15
CA LYS A 17 -12.64 21.39 -7.63
C LYS A 17 -12.93 20.61 -6.37
N ASP A 18 -13.24 21.30 -5.29
CA ASP A 18 -13.65 20.68 -4.03
C ASP A 18 -15.16 20.44 -3.97
N LEU A 19 -15.56 19.50 -3.12
CA LEU A 19 -16.96 19.25 -2.80
C LEU A 19 -17.28 19.92 -1.46
N TYR A 20 -18.29 20.77 -1.46
CA TYR A 20 -18.73 21.52 -0.29
C TYR A 20 -20.23 21.33 -0.08
N LEU A 21 -20.61 21.08 1.17
CA LEU A 21 -22.00 20.98 1.63
C LEU A 21 -22.13 21.76 2.94
N GLN A 22 -23.21 22.53 3.07
CA GLN A 22 -23.53 23.30 4.27
C GLN A 22 -25.02 23.21 4.53
N TYR A 23 -25.40 22.90 5.77
CA TYR A 23 -26.78 22.76 6.20
C TYR A 23 -26.97 23.30 7.62
N ASN A 24 -28.17 23.79 7.91
CA ASN A 24 -28.58 24.12 9.28
C ASN A 24 -28.94 22.83 10.02
N VAL A 25 -28.48 22.71 11.27
CA VAL A 25 -28.76 21.57 12.15
C VAL A 25 -29.44 22.03 13.44
N SER A 26 -30.36 21.21 13.94
CA SER A 26 -31.11 21.51 15.16
C SER A 26 -31.15 20.32 16.10
N GLU A 27 -30.83 20.55 17.37
CA GLU A 27 -30.92 19.54 18.43
C GLU A 27 -32.23 19.64 19.24
N LYS A 28 -33.22 20.43 18.77
CA LYS A 28 -34.46 20.74 19.52
C LYS A 28 -35.23 19.50 20.00
N ASN A 29 -35.21 18.42 19.22
CA ASN A 29 -35.96 17.20 19.49
C ASN A 29 -35.06 16.00 19.86
N ILE A 30 -33.79 16.25 20.25
CA ILE A 30 -32.83 15.20 20.56
C ILE A 30 -32.77 14.97 22.08
N PRO A 31 -32.88 13.73 22.58
CA PRO A 31 -32.69 13.42 24.00
C PRO A 31 -31.32 13.86 24.54
N GLU A 32 -31.26 14.29 25.81
CA GLU A 32 -30.03 14.84 26.43
C GLU A 32 -28.86 13.83 26.45
N SER A 33 -29.17 12.54 26.60
CA SER A 33 -28.19 11.45 26.49
C SER A 33 -27.49 11.42 25.12
N ILE A 34 -28.24 11.66 24.04
CA ILE A 34 -27.71 11.68 22.68
C ILE A 34 -26.91 12.97 22.43
N LYS A 35 -27.33 14.11 22.97
CA LYS A 35 -26.52 15.35 22.88
C LYS A 35 -25.15 15.19 23.52
N LYS A 36 -25.08 14.51 24.68
CA LYS A 36 -23.81 14.20 25.34
C LYS A 36 -22.93 13.30 24.45
N GLN A 37 -23.51 12.24 23.88
CA GLN A 37 -22.80 11.35 22.95
C GLN A 37 -22.35 12.08 21.69
N ASN A 38 -23.14 13.00 21.14
CA ASN A 38 -22.77 13.79 19.96
C ASN A 38 -21.51 14.63 20.23
N LYS A 39 -21.42 15.26 21.41
CA LYS A 39 -20.24 16.03 21.81
C LYS A 39 -18.99 15.16 21.91
N GLU A 40 -19.11 13.97 22.51
CA GLU A 40 -18.01 13.01 22.64
C GLU A 40 -17.58 12.44 21.27
N ASN A 41 -18.55 12.09 20.42
CA ASN A 41 -18.31 11.46 19.12
C ASN A 41 -17.85 12.44 18.05
N LEU A 42 -18.12 13.74 18.19
CA LEU A 42 -17.78 14.75 17.18
C LEU A 42 -16.30 14.68 16.81
N LYS A 43 -15.43 14.63 17.82
CA LYS A 43 -13.98 14.58 17.60
C LYS A 43 -13.56 13.31 16.86
N LEU A 44 -14.11 12.16 17.25
CA LEU A 44 -13.84 10.88 16.60
C LEU A 44 -14.29 10.88 15.13
N MET A 45 -15.46 11.43 14.83
CA MET A 45 -15.96 11.56 13.47
C MET A 45 -15.12 12.52 12.64
N GLN A 46 -14.71 13.67 13.20
CA GLN A 46 -13.81 14.61 12.55
C GLN A 46 -12.47 13.95 12.20
N ASP A 47 -11.87 13.22 13.14
CA ASP A 47 -10.59 12.56 12.92
C ASP A 47 -10.72 11.44 11.87
N ALA A 48 -11.78 10.62 11.95
CA ALA A 48 -12.05 9.58 10.96
C ALA A 48 -12.25 10.15 9.54
N LEU A 49 -13.04 11.21 9.39
CA LEU A 49 -13.25 11.90 8.11
C LEU A 49 -11.98 12.57 7.61
N ALA A 50 -11.18 13.15 8.51
CA ALA A 50 -9.92 13.76 8.17
C ALA A 50 -8.94 12.74 7.59
N THR A 51 -8.97 11.47 8.03
CA THR A 51 -8.17 10.39 7.41
C THR A 51 -8.52 10.16 5.94
N LEU A 52 -9.73 10.50 5.51
CA LEU A 52 -10.19 10.39 4.12
C LEU A 52 -10.00 11.70 3.33
N GLY A 53 -9.54 12.78 3.97
CA GLY A 53 -9.44 14.10 3.33
C GLY A 53 -10.74 14.90 3.34
N VAL A 54 -11.69 14.53 4.21
CA VAL A 54 -12.94 15.25 4.44
C VAL A 54 -12.84 16.02 5.76
N ARG A 55 -13.21 17.30 5.76
CA ARG A 55 -13.31 18.14 6.96
C ARG A 55 -14.77 18.32 7.33
N LEU A 56 -15.08 18.10 8.59
CA LEU A 56 -16.39 18.34 9.19
C LEU A 56 -16.28 19.47 10.22
N ASN A 57 -17.06 20.53 10.02
CA ASN A 57 -17.12 21.66 10.95
C ASN A 57 -18.56 21.83 11.43
N ILE A 58 -18.72 22.15 12.72
CA ILE A 58 -19.99 22.58 13.31
C ILE A 58 -19.75 23.94 13.95
N LYS A 59 -20.47 24.97 13.53
CA LYS A 59 -20.38 26.32 14.08
C LYS A 59 -21.75 26.99 14.03
N GLU A 60 -22.17 27.61 15.13
CA GLU A 60 -23.39 28.44 15.18
C GLU A 60 -24.68 27.73 14.69
N GLY A 61 -24.79 26.42 14.91
CA GLY A 61 -25.95 25.63 14.44
C GLY A 61 -25.88 25.23 12.96
N GLU A 62 -24.75 25.45 12.31
CA GLU A 62 -24.49 25.00 10.94
C GLU A 62 -23.49 23.85 10.94
N ILE A 63 -23.79 22.83 10.13
CA ILE A 63 -22.85 21.76 9.80
C ILE A 63 -22.30 22.03 8.40
N SER A 64 -20.99 21.97 8.24
CA SER A 64 -20.35 22.04 6.93
C SER A 64 -19.37 20.89 6.72
N LEU A 65 -19.39 20.35 5.50
CA LEU A 65 -18.49 19.31 5.03
C LEU A 65 -17.72 19.84 3.84
N LEU A 66 -16.39 19.79 3.91
CA LEU A 66 -15.50 20.12 2.82
C LEU A 66 -14.64 18.89 2.49
N MET A 67 -14.70 18.41 1.25
CA MET A 67 -13.82 17.36 0.77
C MET A 67 -12.89 17.92 -0.29
N HIS A 68 -11.60 17.94 0.02
CA HIS A 68 -10.56 18.21 -0.96
C HIS A 68 -10.43 17.00 -1.88
N THR A 69 -10.92 17.12 -3.11
CA THR A 69 -11.06 15.97 -4.01
C THR A 69 -9.71 15.38 -4.41
N SER A 70 -8.67 16.21 -4.54
CA SER A 70 -7.28 15.78 -4.74
C SER A 70 -6.81 14.90 -3.58
N ASN A 71 -6.90 15.40 -2.34
CA ASN A 71 -6.49 14.67 -1.15
C ASN A 71 -7.28 13.36 -0.99
N PHE A 72 -8.59 13.38 -1.25
CA PHE A 72 -9.43 12.19 -1.17
C PHE A 72 -9.01 11.14 -2.21
N VAL A 73 -8.79 11.54 -3.46
CA VAL A 73 -8.30 10.65 -4.52
C VAL A 73 -6.93 10.11 -4.14
N ASP A 74 -5.97 10.97 -3.78
CA ASP A 74 -4.62 10.58 -3.40
C ASP A 74 -4.59 9.58 -2.25
N ARG A 75 -5.45 9.77 -1.23
CA ARG A 75 -5.55 8.85 -0.10
C ARG A 75 -6.22 7.53 -0.46
N LYS A 76 -7.22 7.55 -1.36
CA LYS A 76 -7.88 6.33 -1.86
C LYS A 76 -7.05 5.55 -2.87
N THR A 77 -6.24 6.23 -3.66
CA THR A 77 -5.33 5.64 -4.63
C THR A 77 -3.91 5.53 -4.10
N ARG A 78 -3.67 5.83 -2.81
CA ARG A 78 -2.36 5.67 -2.18
C ARG A 78 -1.96 4.20 -2.33
N ARG A 79 -0.95 3.93 -3.17
CA ARG A 79 -0.44 2.61 -3.62
C ARG A 79 -1.10 1.98 -4.86
N ALA A 80 -2.15 2.57 -5.44
CA ALA A 80 -2.65 2.14 -6.75
C ALA A 80 -1.59 2.46 -7.81
N GLY A 81 -1.10 1.44 -8.50
CA GLY A 81 0.01 1.57 -9.46
C GLY A 81 1.41 1.63 -8.86
N ARG A 82 1.59 1.42 -7.53
CA ARG A 82 2.93 1.22 -6.97
C ARG A 82 3.53 -0.03 -7.60
N LYS A 83 4.63 0.14 -8.35
CA LYS A 83 5.40 -0.98 -8.92
C LYS A 83 5.77 -1.94 -7.79
N ARG A 84 5.78 -3.24 -8.11
CA ARG A 84 6.12 -4.32 -7.15
C ARG A 84 7.43 -3.97 -6.43
N THR A 85 7.45 -4.14 -5.11
CA THR A 85 8.67 -4.06 -4.33
C THR A 85 9.52 -5.27 -4.71
N TYR A 86 10.57 -5.07 -5.49
CA TYR A 86 11.62 -6.07 -5.67
C TYR A 86 12.56 -6.01 -4.46
N ALA A 87 13.20 -7.12 -4.12
CA ALA A 87 14.31 -7.08 -3.18
C ALA A 87 15.49 -6.34 -3.83
N LEU A 88 16.03 -5.31 -3.16
CA LEU A 88 17.20 -4.57 -3.64
C LEU A 88 18.43 -5.00 -2.85
N LYS A 89 19.56 -5.17 -3.53
CA LYS A 89 20.85 -5.48 -2.88
C LYS A 89 21.33 -4.25 -2.08
N GLU A 90 21.87 -4.49 -0.88
CA GLU A 90 22.49 -3.42 -0.09
C GLU A 90 23.75 -2.90 -0.80
N GLN A 91 24.02 -1.60 -0.68
CA GLN A 91 25.01 -0.88 -1.46
C GLN A 91 26.41 -1.07 -0.87
N GLU A 92 27.41 -1.38 -1.70
CA GLU A 92 28.79 -0.99 -1.39
C GLU A 92 28.99 0.49 -1.76
N GLN A 93 29.69 1.21 -0.88
CA GLN A 93 29.85 2.67 -0.85
C GLN A 93 29.85 3.38 -2.22
N GLY A 94 28.82 4.18 -2.48
CA GLY A 94 28.94 5.42 -3.25
C GLY A 94 28.52 5.45 -4.72
N ASN A 95 28.14 4.34 -5.38
CA ASN A 95 27.73 4.36 -6.79
C ASN A 95 26.34 3.74 -7.03
N TYR A 96 25.46 4.52 -7.66
CA TYR A 96 24.06 4.17 -7.92
C TYR A 96 23.92 3.15 -9.05
N THR A 97 23.90 1.87 -8.73
CA THR A 97 23.24 0.85 -9.55
C THR A 97 22.31 0.05 -8.66
N ALA A 98 20.99 0.29 -8.77
CA ALA A 98 19.97 -0.44 -8.03
C ALA A 98 19.85 -1.87 -8.60
N ASP A 99 20.77 -2.76 -8.22
CA ASP A 99 20.67 -4.17 -8.60
C ASP A 99 19.65 -4.87 -7.69
N ALA A 100 18.68 -5.52 -8.32
CA ALA A 100 17.61 -6.24 -7.62
C ALA A 100 17.97 -7.71 -7.55
N TYR A 101 17.65 -8.37 -6.43
CA TYR A 101 17.84 -9.81 -6.32
C TYR A 101 16.99 -10.51 -7.37
N ARG A 102 17.61 -11.47 -8.06
CA ARG A 102 16.92 -12.40 -8.94
C ARG A 102 16.58 -13.68 -8.20
N PHE A 103 15.78 -14.53 -8.83
CA PHE A 103 15.45 -15.85 -8.29
C PHE A 103 16.71 -16.69 -8.00
N SER A 104 17.73 -16.64 -8.87
CA SER A 104 19.02 -17.30 -8.64
C SER A 104 19.69 -16.84 -7.36
N ASP A 105 19.74 -15.53 -7.11
CA ASP A 105 20.37 -14.96 -5.91
C ASP A 105 19.65 -15.45 -4.64
N VAL A 106 18.31 -15.45 -4.66
CA VAL A 106 17.51 -15.87 -3.50
C VAL A 106 17.57 -17.37 -3.26
N ILE A 107 17.65 -18.19 -4.31
CA ILE A 107 17.85 -19.63 -4.17
C ILE A 107 19.19 -19.91 -3.50
N LEU A 108 20.27 -19.30 -3.97
CA LEU A 108 21.60 -19.46 -3.35
C LEU A 108 21.59 -19.07 -1.87
N LEU A 109 20.98 -17.93 -1.52
CA LEU A 109 20.85 -17.51 -0.12
C LEU A 109 20.05 -18.51 0.72
N ILE A 110 18.97 -19.08 0.18
CA ILE A 110 18.17 -20.09 0.89
C ILE A 110 19.00 -21.36 1.12
N GLU A 111 19.74 -21.83 0.13
CA GLU A 111 20.57 -23.04 0.26
C GLU A 111 21.75 -22.81 1.23
N GLU A 112 22.35 -21.61 1.24
CA GLU A 112 23.50 -21.30 2.10
C GLU A 112 23.12 -20.96 3.55
N LYS A 113 22.04 -20.20 3.75
CA LYS A 113 21.71 -19.53 5.02
C LYS A 113 20.32 -19.87 5.56
N GLY A 114 19.49 -20.51 4.74
CA GLY A 114 18.10 -20.79 5.08
C GLY A 114 17.19 -19.57 4.98
N ASP A 115 15.89 -19.84 5.08
CA ASP A 115 14.83 -18.84 4.86
C ASP A 115 14.89 -17.64 5.81
N LYS A 116 15.14 -17.89 7.09
CA LYS A 116 15.08 -16.86 8.12
C LYS A 116 16.17 -15.80 7.93
N GLU A 117 17.40 -16.24 7.65
CA GLU A 117 18.51 -15.34 7.36
C GLU A 117 18.35 -14.67 6.00
N THR A 118 17.89 -15.40 4.98
CA THR A 118 17.58 -14.83 3.67
C THR A 118 16.56 -13.70 3.79
N GLN A 119 15.47 -13.90 4.54
CA GLN A 119 14.46 -12.87 4.78
C GLN A 119 15.06 -11.59 5.38
N ILE A 120 15.98 -11.75 6.35
CA ILE A 120 16.66 -10.64 7.01
C ILE A 120 17.56 -9.90 6.01
N ILE A 121 18.37 -10.63 5.24
CA ILE A 121 19.28 -10.09 4.21
C ILE A 121 18.51 -9.30 3.14
N LEU A 122 17.34 -9.78 2.73
CA LEU A 122 16.49 -9.10 1.75
C LEU A 122 15.75 -7.89 2.33
N GLY A 123 15.83 -7.63 3.64
CA GLY A 123 15.16 -6.52 4.31
C GLY A 123 13.63 -6.58 4.24
N MET A 124 13.06 -7.78 4.09
CA MET A 124 11.61 -7.95 3.89
C MET A 124 10.86 -8.32 5.17
N SER A 125 9.59 -7.90 5.25
CA SER A 125 8.66 -8.49 6.21
C SER A 125 8.44 -9.97 5.89
N GLU A 126 8.29 -10.80 6.92
CA GLU A 126 8.06 -12.25 6.80
C GLU A 126 6.93 -12.58 5.81
N SER A 127 5.79 -11.90 5.95
CA SER A 127 4.62 -12.05 5.07
C SER A 127 4.91 -11.70 3.60
N THR A 128 5.79 -10.73 3.35
CA THR A 128 6.17 -10.33 1.99
C THR A 128 7.12 -11.36 1.42
N TYR A 129 8.14 -11.76 2.17
CA TYR A 129 9.10 -12.78 1.80
C TYR A 129 8.40 -14.08 1.37
N PHE A 130 7.54 -14.66 2.21
CA PHE A 130 6.86 -15.93 1.89
C PHE A 130 5.91 -15.81 0.69
N ARG A 131 5.29 -14.65 0.47
CA ARG A 131 4.48 -14.41 -0.73
C ARG A 131 5.34 -14.38 -2.00
N HIS A 132 6.53 -13.78 -1.95
CA HIS A 132 7.46 -13.74 -3.07
C HIS A 132 8.07 -15.14 -3.32
N LYS A 133 8.50 -15.82 -2.27
CA LYS A 133 8.98 -17.21 -2.31
C LYS A 133 7.95 -18.16 -2.94
N LYS A 134 6.68 -18.07 -2.53
CA LYS A 134 5.60 -18.89 -3.09
C LYS A 134 5.46 -18.68 -4.60
N LYS A 135 5.61 -17.44 -5.09
CA LYS A 135 5.55 -17.13 -6.53
C LYS A 135 6.78 -17.64 -7.27
N MET A 136 7.96 -17.46 -6.70
CA MET A 136 9.20 -18.01 -7.26
C MET A 136 9.08 -19.53 -7.42
N LYS A 137 8.67 -20.25 -6.37
CA LYS A 137 8.47 -21.70 -6.40
C LYS A 137 7.39 -22.18 -7.37
N ALA A 138 6.44 -21.32 -7.72
CA ALA A 138 5.40 -21.61 -8.71
C ALA A 138 5.78 -21.19 -10.14
N SER A 139 6.96 -20.60 -10.35
CA SER A 139 7.40 -20.13 -11.66
C SER A 139 7.92 -21.29 -12.53
N GLU A 140 7.79 -21.13 -13.85
CA GLU A 140 8.38 -22.05 -14.83
C GLU A 140 9.89 -22.20 -14.63
N TYR A 141 10.57 -21.10 -14.30
CA TYR A 141 12.00 -21.10 -13.96
C TYR A 141 12.30 -22.12 -12.85
N TYR A 142 11.66 -22.00 -11.68
CA TYR A 142 11.93 -22.88 -10.55
C TYR A 142 11.60 -24.34 -10.86
N ASN A 143 10.52 -24.59 -11.60
CA ASN A 143 10.11 -25.93 -12.00
C ASN A 143 11.06 -26.59 -13.02
N SER A 144 11.87 -25.80 -13.73
CA SER A 144 12.88 -26.29 -14.69
C SER A 144 14.24 -26.56 -14.07
N LEU A 145 14.45 -26.21 -12.79
CA LEU A 145 15.74 -26.37 -12.12
C LEU A 145 16.06 -27.84 -11.81
N ASP A 146 17.35 -28.13 -11.80
CA ASP A 146 17.87 -29.43 -11.42
C ASP A 146 18.14 -29.38 -9.92
N PRO A 147 17.46 -30.21 -9.09
CA PRO A 147 17.65 -30.21 -7.65
C PRO A 147 19.11 -30.44 -7.21
N GLN A 148 19.93 -31.09 -8.04
CA GLN A 148 21.34 -31.36 -7.73
C GLN A 148 22.26 -30.16 -7.98
N LYS A 149 21.77 -29.11 -8.64
CA LYS A 149 22.56 -27.93 -9.05
C LYS A 149 22.07 -26.63 -8.41
N MET A 150 21.33 -26.72 -7.31
CA MET A 150 20.75 -25.57 -6.61
C MET A 150 21.78 -24.67 -5.91
N THR A 151 23.03 -25.12 -5.82
CA THR A 151 24.18 -24.35 -5.30
C THR A 151 25.11 -23.84 -6.41
N ASP A 152 24.87 -24.21 -7.68
CA ASP A 152 25.67 -23.77 -8.82
C ASP A 152 25.12 -22.45 -9.39
N ARG A 153 25.82 -21.36 -9.09
CA ARG A 153 25.44 -20.02 -9.56
C ARG A 153 25.38 -19.93 -11.08
N MET A 154 26.38 -20.47 -11.79
CA MET A 154 26.44 -20.37 -13.25
C MET A 154 25.27 -21.13 -13.89
N TYR A 155 24.94 -22.29 -13.34
CA TYR A 155 23.76 -23.04 -13.74
C TYR A 155 22.47 -22.21 -13.54
N LEU A 156 22.21 -21.73 -12.32
CA LEU A 156 20.99 -21.00 -12.00
C LEU A 156 20.81 -19.74 -12.86
N GLU A 157 21.89 -19.01 -13.13
CA GLU A 157 21.86 -17.83 -13.97
C GLU A 157 21.64 -18.14 -15.46
N SER A 158 22.06 -19.33 -15.92
CA SER A 158 21.89 -19.77 -17.32
C SER A 158 20.46 -20.19 -17.67
N VAL A 159 19.64 -20.56 -16.68
CA VAL A 159 18.27 -21.03 -16.91
C VAL A 159 17.34 -19.86 -17.21
N LYS A 160 16.54 -19.98 -18.29
CA LYS A 160 15.58 -18.94 -18.70
C LYS A 160 14.51 -18.73 -17.64
N GLY A 161 14.10 -17.46 -17.46
CA GLY A 161 13.06 -17.08 -16.51
C GLY A 161 13.58 -16.70 -15.12
N ASN A 162 14.90 -16.49 -14.98
CA ASN A 162 15.54 -15.92 -13.79
C ASN A 162 15.14 -14.45 -13.56
N ASN A 163 13.90 -14.26 -13.12
CA ASN A 163 13.26 -12.98 -12.91
C ASN A 163 13.63 -12.37 -11.56
N TYR A 164 13.30 -11.09 -11.37
CA TYR A 164 13.48 -10.42 -10.09
C TYR A 164 12.57 -10.98 -9.00
N PHE A 165 13.14 -11.14 -7.80
CA PHE A 165 12.45 -11.61 -6.60
C PHE A 165 11.62 -10.49 -5.95
#